data_AF-A0A6I5EVT2-F1
#
_entry.id   AF-A0A6I5EVT2-F1
#
_cell.length_a   1.000
_cell.length_b   1.000
_cell.length_c   1.000
_cell.angle_alpha   90.00
_cell.angle_beta   90.00
_cell.angle_gamma   90.00
#
_symmetry.space_group_name_H-M   'P 1'
#
loop_
_entity.id
_entity.type
_entity.pdbx_description
1 polymer ?
#
loop_
_entity_poly.entity_id
_entity_poly.type
_entity_poly.pdbx_seq_one_letter_code
_entity_poly.pdbx_strand_id
1 'polypeptide(L)'
;MVDGVSPLLAEGLDAAVEALRLRPADRSLTDYLALLQRRHALPSPDPAVLDLLRLACTDPALRPVWLQAHDDALPVLTQLLAHRTGSDAQDLHVQVHAAVVNSALRIGAENFALQHPGESPSAAPNLLAALRIASQGLPY
;
A
#
# COMPACT_ATOMS: atom_id res chain seq x y z
N MET A 1 10.05 2.19 -23.95
CA MET A 1 9.16 3.19 -23.32
C MET A 1 8.44 2.53 -22.14
N VAL A 2 9.20 2.02 -21.17
CA VAL A 2 8.67 1.37 -19.94
C VAL A 2 9.43 1.84 -18.68
N ASP A 3 10.62 2.45 -18.85
CA ASP A 3 11.48 2.84 -17.73
C ASP A 3 10.98 4.05 -16.91
N GLY A 4 10.04 4.84 -17.45
CA GLY A 4 9.51 6.04 -16.76
C GLY A 4 8.28 5.78 -15.88
N VAL A 5 7.65 4.61 -15.99
CA VAL A 5 6.41 4.25 -15.28
C VAL A 5 6.71 3.65 -13.90
N SER A 6 7.81 2.91 -13.81
CA SER A 6 8.27 2.24 -12.59
C SER A 6 8.54 3.19 -11.41
N PRO A 7 9.20 4.36 -11.61
CA PRO A 7 9.53 5.28 -10.51
C PRO A 7 8.29 5.81 -9.79
N LEU A 8 7.25 6.19 -10.53
CA LEU A 8 6.07 6.82 -9.95
C LEU A 8 5.20 5.82 -9.14
N LEU A 9 5.10 4.57 -9.62
CA LEU A 9 4.43 3.49 -8.89
C LEU A 9 5.22 3.10 -7.64
N ALA A 10 6.54 3.07 -7.72
CA ALA A 10 7.42 2.84 -6.59
C ALA A 10 7.32 3.97 -5.55
N GLU A 11 7.30 5.24 -5.98
CA GLU A 11 7.17 6.40 -5.09
C GLU A 11 5.89 6.36 -4.23
N GLY A 12 4.75 5.97 -4.83
CA GLY A 12 3.50 5.81 -4.09
C GLY A 12 3.58 4.71 -3.01
N LEU A 13 4.29 3.63 -3.32
CA LEU A 13 4.52 2.52 -2.39
C LEU A 13 5.53 2.88 -1.30
N ASP A 14 6.60 3.58 -1.65
CA ASP A 14 7.58 4.14 -0.72
C ASP A 14 6.93 5.11 0.26
N ALA A 15 6.02 5.97 -0.21
CA ALA A 15 5.25 6.85 0.65
C ALA A 15 4.36 6.07 1.63
N ALA A 16 3.75 4.96 1.18
CA ALA A 16 2.98 4.09 2.07
C ALA A 16 3.86 3.39 3.11
N VAL A 17 5.04 2.89 2.70
CA VAL A 17 6.04 2.30 3.59
C VAL A 17 6.55 3.31 4.62
N GLU A 18 6.81 4.56 4.19
CA GLU A 18 7.25 5.63 5.09
C GLU A 18 6.15 6.02 6.08
N ALA A 19 4.89 6.10 5.64
CA ALA A 19 3.78 6.34 6.56
C ALA A 19 3.67 5.24 7.62
N LEU A 20 3.90 3.98 7.26
CA LEU A 20 3.99 2.87 8.20
C LEU A 20 5.19 3.03 9.15
N ARG A 21 6.33 3.50 8.66
CA ARG A 21 7.56 3.75 9.44
C ARG A 21 7.41 4.91 10.43
N LEU A 22 6.63 5.94 10.11
CA LEU A 22 6.38 7.09 10.99
C LEU A 22 5.32 6.83 12.07
N ARG A 23 4.57 5.72 12.00
CA ARG A 23 3.55 5.37 13.00
C ARG A 23 4.16 5.30 14.41
N PRO A 24 3.59 5.97 15.44
CA PRO A 24 4.02 5.81 16.83
C PRO A 24 3.99 4.35 17.30
N ALA A 25 4.97 3.95 18.10
CA ALA A 25 5.12 2.55 18.56
C ALA A 25 3.97 2.10 19.49
N ASP A 26 3.37 3.04 20.22
CA ASP A 26 2.25 2.84 21.15
C ASP A 26 0.89 2.75 20.45
N ARG A 27 0.82 2.97 19.13
CA ARG A 27 -0.43 2.92 18.37
C ARG A 27 -0.52 1.69 17.48
N SER A 28 -1.70 1.07 17.50
CA SER A 28 -2.05 0.04 16.52
C SER A 28 -2.05 0.64 15.10
N LEU A 29 -1.82 -0.21 14.09
CA LEU A 29 -1.90 0.20 12.68
C LEU A 29 -3.27 0.81 12.39
N THR A 30 -4.33 0.14 12.83
CA THR A 30 -5.72 0.51 12.57
C THR A 30 -6.09 1.86 13.19
N ASP A 31 -5.62 2.15 14.40
CA ASP A 31 -5.87 3.44 15.08
C ASP A 31 -5.11 4.59 14.42
N TYR A 32 -3.86 4.34 14.03
CA TYR A 32 -3.05 5.35 13.34
C TYR A 32 -3.63 5.70 11.97
N LEU A 33 -4.05 4.68 11.22
CA LEU A 33 -4.74 4.82 9.95
C LEU A 33 -6.06 5.59 10.11
N ALA A 34 -6.88 5.27 11.12
CA ALA A 34 -8.10 6.02 11.43
C ALA A 34 -7.82 7.47 11.85
N LEU A 35 -6.68 7.76 12.48
CA LEU A 35 -6.25 9.12 12.81
C LEU A 35 -5.87 9.90 11.55
N LEU A 36 -5.07 9.32 10.65
CA LEU A 36 -4.66 9.96 9.39
C LEU A 36 -5.87 10.29 8.50
N GLN A 37 -6.84 9.38 8.43
CA GLN A 37 -8.11 9.60 7.73
C GLN A 37 -8.88 10.79 8.30
N ARG A 38 -9.08 10.81 9.63
CA ARG A 38 -9.82 11.88 10.33
C ARG A 38 -9.17 13.25 10.19
N ARG A 39 -7.85 13.29 10.06
CA ARG A 39 -7.09 14.55 9.95
C ARG A 39 -6.96 15.05 8.52
N HIS A 40 -7.51 14.34 7.52
CA HIS A 40 -7.26 14.61 6.09
C HIS A 40 -5.76 14.77 5.79
N ALA A 41 -4.92 14.05 6.54
CA ALA A 41 -3.46 14.21 6.49
C ALA A 41 -2.81 13.29 5.44
N LEU A 42 -3.63 12.60 4.64
CA LEU A 42 -3.16 11.76 3.56
C LEU A 42 -3.14 12.60 2.28
N PRO A 43 -1.99 12.69 1.60
CA PRO A 43 -1.88 13.47 0.38
C PRO A 43 -2.82 12.90 -0.69
N SER A 44 -3.38 13.81 -1.49
CA SER A 44 -4.05 13.47 -2.74
C SER A 44 -2.98 13.06 -3.76
N PRO A 45 -3.00 11.82 -4.29
CA PRO A 45 -2.10 11.46 -5.38
C PRO A 45 -2.40 12.33 -6.61
N ASP A 46 -1.35 12.68 -7.35
CA ASP A 46 -1.47 13.40 -8.61
C ASP A 46 -2.40 12.61 -9.56
N PRO A 47 -3.38 13.25 -10.22
CA PRO A 47 -4.23 12.60 -11.22
C PRO A 47 -3.45 11.75 -12.25
N ALA A 48 -2.25 12.17 -12.64
CA ALA A 48 -1.39 11.40 -13.55
C ALA A 48 -0.93 10.06 -12.96
N VAL A 49 -0.68 10.00 -11.64
CA VAL A 49 -0.37 8.75 -10.91
C VAL A 49 -1.56 7.81 -10.95
N LEU A 50 -2.77 8.36 -10.79
CA LEU A 50 -4.01 7.58 -10.79
C LEU A 50 -4.32 7.00 -12.17
N ASP A 51 -4.14 7.78 -13.23
CA ASP A 51 -4.29 7.28 -14.59
C ASP A 51 -3.24 6.21 -14.92
N LEU A 52 -2.00 6.39 -14.46
CA LEU A 52 -0.95 5.40 -14.63
C LEU A 52 -1.26 4.10 -13.90
N LEU A 53 -1.71 4.19 -12.65
CA LEU A 53 -2.14 3.04 -11.85
C LEU A 53 -3.30 2.31 -12.53
N ARG A 54 -4.30 3.05 -13.03
CA ARG A 54 -5.42 2.47 -13.78
C ARG A 54 -4.93 1.75 -15.02
N LEU A 55 -4.03 2.36 -15.80
CA LEU A 55 -3.44 1.74 -16.97
C LEU A 55 -2.67 0.48 -16.60
N ALA A 56 -1.90 0.49 -15.50
CA ALA A 56 -1.21 -0.69 -14.98
C ALA A 56 -2.15 -1.80 -14.48
N CYS A 57 -3.40 -1.46 -14.13
CA CYS A 57 -4.43 -2.45 -13.80
C CYS A 57 -5.06 -3.09 -15.03
N THR A 58 -5.22 -2.33 -16.13
CA THR A 58 -6.00 -2.75 -17.31
C THR A 58 -5.15 -3.17 -18.51
N ASP A 59 -3.92 -2.68 -18.62
CA ASP A 59 -2.99 -2.97 -19.72
C ASP A 59 -2.10 -4.17 -19.35
N PRO A 60 -2.21 -5.31 -20.08
CA PRO A 60 -1.39 -6.49 -19.84
C PRO A 60 0.13 -6.22 -19.94
N ALA A 61 0.55 -5.20 -20.69
CA ALA A 61 1.97 -4.86 -20.84
C ALA A 61 2.52 -4.14 -19.59
N LEU A 62 1.68 -3.43 -18.84
CA LEU A 62 2.08 -2.70 -17.64
C LEU A 62 1.80 -3.46 -16.34
N ARG A 63 0.92 -4.46 -16.38
CA ARG A 63 0.59 -5.27 -15.21
C ARG A 63 1.82 -5.90 -14.53
N PRO A 64 2.81 -6.47 -15.24
CA PRO A 64 4.00 -7.02 -14.61
C PRO A 64 4.84 -5.95 -13.87
N VAL A 65 4.92 -4.72 -14.39
CA VAL A 65 5.67 -3.63 -13.77
C VAL A 65 5.06 -3.26 -12.41
N TRP A 66 3.73 -3.17 -12.35
CA TRP A 66 3.02 -2.93 -11.10
C TRP A 66 3.17 -4.06 -10.08
N LEU A 67 3.12 -5.31 -10.53
CA LEU A 67 3.34 -6.46 -9.66
C LEU A 67 4.78 -6.51 -9.15
N GLN A 68 5.76 -6.19 -10.00
CA GLN A 68 7.17 -6.15 -9.61
C GLN A 68 7.44 -5.06 -8.57
N ALA A 69 6.86 -3.86 -8.72
CA ALA A 69 7.01 -2.81 -7.71
C ALA A 69 6.54 -3.28 -6.32
N HIS A 70 5.44 -4.04 -6.26
CA HIS A 70 4.98 -4.65 -5.00
C HIS A 70 5.87 -5.78 -4.51
N ASP A 71 6.44 -6.59 -5.40
CA ASP A 71 7.40 -7.63 -5.04
C ASP A 71 8.69 -7.01 -4.45
N ASP A 72 9.21 -5.95 -5.07
CA ASP A 72 10.40 -5.22 -4.62
C ASP A 72 10.21 -4.56 -3.24
N ALA A 73 8.99 -4.12 -2.92
CA ALA A 73 8.68 -3.52 -1.62
C ALA A 73 8.47 -4.56 -0.49
N LEU A 74 8.18 -5.82 -0.82
CA LEU A 74 7.88 -6.85 0.18
C LEU A 74 9.05 -7.10 1.15
N PRO A 75 10.32 -7.20 0.72
CA PRO A 75 11.47 -7.27 1.61
C PRO A 75 11.58 -6.06 2.56
N VAL A 76 11.29 -4.85 2.06
CA VAL A 76 11.34 -3.62 2.85
C VAL A 76 10.28 -3.63 3.96
N LEU A 77 9.05 -4.04 3.61
CA LEU A 77 7.96 -4.20 4.58
C LEU A 77 8.28 -5.28 5.63
N THR A 78 8.86 -6.40 5.20
CA THR A 78 9.29 -7.48 6.09
C THR A 78 10.29 -6.98 7.12
N GLN A 79 11.34 -6.27 6.68
CA GLN A 79 12.34 -5.69 7.58
C GLN A 79 11.74 -4.65 8.53
N LEU A 80 10.85 -3.79 8.02
CA LEU A 80 10.16 -2.80 8.83
C LEU A 80 9.36 -3.46 9.96
N LEU A 81 8.60 -4.51 9.65
CA LEU A 81 7.81 -5.23 10.64
C LEU A 81 8.68 -5.99 11.64
N ALA A 82 9.74 -6.68 11.18
CA ALA A 82 10.70 -7.35 12.05
C ALA A 82 11.29 -6.38 13.10
N HIS A 83 11.75 -5.22 12.65
CA HIS A 83 12.31 -4.19 13.53
C HIS A 83 11.27 -3.67 14.53
N ARG A 84 10.02 -3.49 14.09
CA ARG A 84 8.91 -3.00 14.93
C ARG A 84 8.53 -3.97 16.04
N THR A 85 8.64 -5.27 15.80
CA THR A 85 8.22 -6.31 16.75
C THR A 85 9.40 -6.90 17.54
N GLY A 86 10.63 -6.50 17.22
CA GLY A 86 11.83 -7.14 17.78
C GLY A 86 11.99 -8.59 17.34
N SER A 87 11.40 -8.96 16.20
CA SER A 87 11.40 -10.31 15.63
C SER A 87 12.45 -10.44 14.52
N ASP A 88 12.72 -11.68 14.10
CA ASP A 88 13.56 -11.96 12.93
C ASP A 88 12.75 -11.74 11.62
N ALA A 89 13.38 -11.20 10.57
CA ALA A 89 12.76 -11.06 9.26
C ALA A 89 12.48 -12.41 8.56
N GLN A 90 13.14 -13.48 9.00
CA GLN A 90 12.90 -14.86 8.57
C GLN A 90 11.79 -15.55 9.38
N ASP A 91 11.25 -14.89 10.40
CA ASP A 91 10.09 -15.41 11.12
C ASP A 91 8.87 -15.46 10.18
N LEU A 92 8.24 -16.63 10.08
CA LEU A 92 7.08 -16.88 9.23
C LEU A 92 5.93 -15.90 9.54
N HIS A 93 5.71 -15.56 10.81
CA HIS A 93 4.67 -14.59 11.18
C HIS A 93 4.97 -13.20 10.62
N VAL A 94 6.24 -12.78 10.61
CA VAL A 94 6.64 -11.48 10.06
C VAL A 94 6.45 -11.48 8.54
N GLN A 95 6.89 -12.53 7.85
CA GLN A 95 6.75 -12.65 6.40
C GLN A 95 5.27 -12.66 5.96
N VAL A 96 4.43 -13.43 6.66
CA VAL A 96 2.98 -13.48 6.38
C VAL A 96 2.34 -12.12 6.62
N HIS A 97 2.62 -11.46 7.75
CA HIS A 97 2.06 -10.13 8.01
C HIS A 97 2.52 -9.09 6.99
N ALA A 98 3.78 -9.13 6.56
CA ALA A 98 4.29 -8.25 5.50
C ALA A 98 3.56 -8.47 4.18
N ALA A 99 3.38 -9.73 3.78
CA ALA A 99 2.67 -10.09 2.55
C ALA A 99 1.19 -9.66 2.58
N VAL A 100 0.53 -9.80 3.73
CA VAL A 100 -0.86 -9.37 3.95
C VAL A 100 -0.97 -7.84 3.83
N VAL A 101 -0.08 -7.09 4.48
CA VAL A 101 -0.05 -5.62 4.39
C VAL A 101 0.22 -5.16 2.96
N ASN A 102 1.22 -5.74 2.29
CA ASN A 102 1.57 -5.41 0.91
C ASN A 102 0.40 -5.67 -0.06
N SER A 103 -0.27 -6.81 0.11
CA SER A 103 -1.45 -7.18 -0.69
C SER A 103 -2.62 -6.25 -0.43
N ALA A 104 -2.85 -5.84 0.82
CA ALA A 104 -3.91 -4.88 1.16
C ALA A 104 -3.66 -3.51 0.52
N LEU A 105 -2.41 -3.01 0.53
CA LEU A 105 -2.03 -1.77 -0.16
C LEU A 105 -2.30 -1.88 -1.66
N ARG A 106 -1.84 -2.98 -2.29
CA ARG A 106 -2.05 -3.23 -3.72
C ARG A 106 -3.54 -3.25 -4.08
N ILE A 107 -4.32 -4.07 -3.39
CA ILE A 107 -5.75 -4.25 -3.67
C ILE A 107 -6.52 -2.95 -3.39
N GLY A 108 -6.18 -2.21 -2.34
CA GLY A 108 -6.79 -0.92 -2.04
C GLY A 108 -6.55 0.11 -3.14
N ALA A 109 -5.32 0.18 -3.65
CA ALA A 109 -4.94 1.06 -4.76
C ALA A 109 -5.66 0.67 -6.07
N GLU A 110 -5.63 -0.61 -6.43
CA GLU A 110 -6.31 -1.16 -7.61
C GLU A 110 -7.82 -0.92 -7.56
N ASN A 111 -8.45 -1.20 -6.40
CA ASN A 111 -9.88 -1.00 -6.21
C ASN A 111 -10.27 0.47 -6.38
N PHE A 112 -9.47 1.39 -5.83
CA PHE A 112 -9.68 2.82 -6.02
C PHE A 112 -9.60 3.22 -7.49
N ALA A 113 -8.51 2.86 -8.17
CA ALA A 113 -8.24 3.24 -9.56
C ALA A 113 -9.30 2.72 -10.55
N LEU A 114 -9.91 1.57 -10.26
CA LEU A 114 -10.94 0.95 -11.10
C LEU A 114 -12.36 1.47 -10.81
N GLN A 115 -12.67 1.88 -9.58
CA GLN A 115 -14.03 2.22 -9.17
C GLN A 115 -14.34 3.72 -9.16
N HIS A 116 -13.32 4.59 -9.13
CA HIS A 116 -13.50 6.04 -9.02
C HIS A 116 -12.73 6.80 -10.12
N PRO A 117 -13.03 6.56 -11.41
CA PRO A 117 -12.31 7.20 -12.50
C PRO A 117 -12.57 8.72 -12.50
N GLY A 118 -11.55 9.51 -12.16
CA GLY A 118 -11.57 10.97 -12.30
C GLY A 118 -12.43 11.76 -11.31
N GLU A 119 -13.04 11.11 -10.32
CA GLU A 119 -14.03 11.77 -9.43
C GLU A 119 -13.54 11.99 -7.99
N SER A 120 -12.58 11.20 -7.50
CA SER A 120 -12.12 11.29 -6.11
C SER A 120 -10.67 11.74 -6.01
N PRO A 121 -10.34 12.73 -5.17
CA PRO A 121 -8.98 13.25 -5.06
C PRO A 121 -8.08 12.36 -4.19
N SER A 122 -8.52 11.21 -3.67
CA SER A 122 -7.69 10.42 -2.76
C SER A 122 -8.01 8.93 -2.74
N ALA A 123 -6.97 8.11 -2.89
CA ALA A 123 -7.01 6.66 -2.70
C ALA A 123 -7.07 6.22 -1.22
N ALA A 124 -6.90 7.16 -0.28
CA ALA A 124 -6.83 6.88 1.14
C ALA A 124 -7.98 6.02 1.67
N PRO A 125 -9.27 6.30 1.40
CA PRO A 125 -10.36 5.51 1.96
C PRO A 125 -10.28 4.02 1.61
N ASN A 126 -9.93 3.68 0.37
CA ASN A 126 -9.82 2.30 -0.12
C ASN A 126 -8.60 1.58 0.47
N LEU A 127 -7.44 2.27 0.55
CA LEU A 127 -6.25 1.74 1.22
C LEU A 127 -6.53 1.44 2.70
N LEU A 128 -7.21 2.35 3.40
CA LEU A 128 -7.57 2.20 4.80
C LEU A 128 -8.58 1.08 5.03
N ALA A 129 -9.56 0.94 4.13
CA ALA A 129 -10.51 -0.17 4.18
C ALA A 129 -9.79 -1.51 4.00
N ALA A 130 -8.91 -1.63 3.01
CA ALA A 130 -8.14 -2.84 2.76
C ALA A 130 -7.24 -3.23 3.95
N LEU A 131 -6.53 -2.25 4.55
CA LEU A 131 -5.70 -2.49 5.73
C LEU A 131 -6.52 -2.88 6.97
N ARG A 132 -7.73 -2.33 7.14
CA ARG A 132 -8.66 -2.75 8.19
C ARG A 132 -9.08 -4.21 8.00
N ILE A 133 -9.48 -4.60 6.80
CA ILE A 133 -9.84 -5.99 6.47
C ILE A 133 -8.66 -6.92 6.78
N ALA A 134 -7.46 -6.56 6.33
CA ALA A 134 -6.24 -7.31 6.61
C ALA A 134 -5.96 -7.48 8.12
N SER A 135 -6.22 -6.45 8.93
CA SER A 135 -6.02 -6.50 10.38
C SER A 135 -7.04 -7.36 11.14
N GLN A 136 -8.18 -7.65 10.53
CA GLN A 136 -9.25 -8.45 11.15
C GLN A 136 -9.06 -9.96 10.96
N GLY A 137 -8.15 -10.37 10.06
CA GLY A 137 -7.93 -11.77 9.71
C GLY A 137 -8.96 -12.29 8.70
N LEU A 138 -8.87 -13.59 8.40
CA LEU A 138 -9.82 -14.25 7.49
C LEU A 138 -11.15 -14.49 8.22
N PRO A 139 -12.31 -14.25 7.57
CA PRO A 139 -13.61 -14.33 8.22
C PRO A 139 -14.16 -15.76 8.37
N TYR A 140 -13.32 -16.80 8.25
CA TYR A 140 -13.73 -18.20 8.21
C TYR A 140 -12.89 -19.11 9.10
#